data_AF-A0A7C4EWK7-F1
#
_entry.id   AF-A0A7C4EWK7-F1
#
_cell.length_a   1.000
_cell.length_b   1.000
_cell.length_c   1.000
_cell.angle_alpha   90.00
_cell.angle_beta   90.00
_cell.angle_gamma   90.00
#
_symmetry.space_group_name_H-M   'P 1'
#
loop_
_entity.id
_entity.type
_entity.pdbx_description
1 polymer ?
#
loop_
_entity_poly.entity_id
_entity_poly.type
_entity_poly.pdbx_seq_one_letter_code
_entity_poly.pdbx_strand_id
1 'polypeptide(L)' 'MKNWREKFMAMAMAVAYAEEGEWDTAASLLEDHDRKNANAAMGKANRVDQRQRPRVYRA' A
#
# COMPACT_ATOMS: atom_id res chain seq x y z
N MET A 1 -3.67 8.89 -11.25
CA MET A 1 -3.49 10.08 -10.40
C MET A 1 -3.71 9.82 -8.90
N LYS A 2 -4.67 8.98 -8.46
CA LYS A 2 -4.93 8.74 -7.01
C LYS A 2 -3.69 8.34 -6.21
N ASN A 3 -2.95 7.33 -6.68
CA ASN A 3 -1.77 6.80 -5.97
C ASN A 3 -0.58 7.78 -5.93
N TRP A 4 -0.50 8.72 -6.87
CA TRP A 4 0.59 9.71 -6.91
C TRP A 4 0.37 10.80 -5.86
N ARG A 5 -0.88 11.26 -5.71
CA ARG A 5 -1.25 12.22 -4.66
C ARG A 5 -1.04 11.64 -3.27
N GLU A 6 -1.43 10.38 -3.05
CA GLU A 6 -1.23 9.69 -1.77
C GLU A 6 0.26 9.55 -1.42
N LYS A 7 1.10 9.16 -2.40
CA LYS A 7 2.57 9.14 -2.24
C LYS A 7 3.13 10.51 -1.88
N PHE A 8 2.72 11.55 -2.60
CA PHE A 8 3.20 12.91 -2.35
C PHE A 8 2.81 13.40 -0.95
N MET A 9 1.57 13.14 -0.52
CA MET A 9 1.10 13.52 0.82
C MET A 9 1.86 12.76 1.93
N ALA A 10 2.09 11.46 1.77
CA ALA A 10 2.87 10.67 2.74
C ALA A 10 4.32 11.18 2.85
N MET A 11 4.93 11.53 1.71
CA MET A 11 6.30 12.04 1.68
C MET A 11 6.39 13.45 2.28
N ALA A 12 5.45 14.34 1.97
CA ALA A 12 5.40 15.68 2.57
C ALA A 12 5.20 15.64 4.09
N MET A 13 4.35 14.72 4.57
CA MET A 13 4.15 14.52 6.01
C MET A 13 5.41 13.97 6.69
N ALA A 14 6.08 12.98 6.08
CA ALA A 14 7.34 12.45 6.60
C ALA A 14 8.44 13.53 6.68
N VAL A 15 8.51 14.44 5.69
CA VAL A 15 9.44 15.58 5.72
C VAL A 15 9.13 16.53 6.87
N ALA A 16 7.86 16.83 7.14
CA ALA A 16 7.47 17.70 8.27
C ALA A 16 7.91 17.11 9.62
N TYR A 17 7.70 15.80 9.85
CA TYR A 17 8.17 15.14 11.07
C TYR A 17 9.70 15.10 11.16
N ALA A 18 10.39 14.93 10.03
CA ALA A 18 11.84 15.01 9.98
C ALA A 18 12.37 16.41 10.35
N GLU A 19 11.70 17.48 9.90
CA GLU A 19 12.03 18.86 10.27
C GLU A 19 11.83 19.14 11.77
N GLU A 20 10.84 18.49 12.39
CA GLU A 20 10.61 18.54 13.84
C GLU A 20 11.58 17.66 14.64
N GLY A 21 12.45 16.88 13.97
CA GLY A 21 13.42 15.98 14.60
C GLY A 21 12.87 14.61 14.98
N GLU A 22 11.63 14.32 14.60
CA GLU A 22 10.94 13.05 14.83
C GLU A 22 11.18 12.04 13.69
N TRP A 23 12.42 11.57 13.59
CA TRP A 23 12.86 10.67 12.52
C TRP A 23 12.16 9.29 12.54
N ASP A 24 11.90 8.75 13.73
CA ASP A 24 11.22 7.46 13.89
C ASP A 24 9.78 7.51 13.37
N THR A 25 9.08 8.62 13.64
CA THR A 25 7.71 8.86 13.18
C THR A 25 7.67 9.02 11.66
N ALA A 26 8.63 9.76 11.08
CA ALA A 26 8.78 9.92 9.64
C ALA A 26 9.04 8.58 8.93
N ALA A 27 9.90 7.73 9.49
CA ALA A 27 10.20 6.41 8.95
C ALA A 27 8.96 5.48 9.00
N SER A 28 8.27 5.44 10.14
CA SER A 28 7.05 4.64 10.30
C SER A 28 5.95 5.05 9.31
N LEU A 29 5.81 6.35 9.02
CA LEU A 29 4.82 6.87 8.07
C LEU A 29 5.06 6.37 6.64
N LEU A 30 6.32 6.30 6.21
CA LEU A 30 6.69 5.78 4.90
C LEU A 30 6.48 4.27 4.81
N GLU A 31 6.88 3.52 5.85
CA GLU A 31 6.74 2.07 5.89
C GLU A 31 5.26 1.63 5.88
N ASP A 32 4.39 2.34 6.61
CA ASP A 32 2.95 2.10 6.62
C ASP A 32 2.30 2.33 5.25
N HIS A 33 2.75 3.36 4.55
CA HIS A 33 2.27 3.67 3.21
C HIS A 33 2.66 2.56 2.22
N ASP A 34 3.91 2.07 2.27
CA ASP A 34 4.37 0.99 1.41
C ASP A 34 3.70 -0.35 1.73
N ARG A 35 3.48 -0.64 3.02
CA ARG A 35 2.75 -1.82 3.48
C ARG A 35 1.30 -1.83 2.98
N LYS A 36 0.60 -0.68 3.02
CA LYS A 36 -0.76 -0.56 2.46
C LYS A 36 -0.80 -0.84 0.96
N ASN A 37 0.19 -0.35 0.22
CA ASN A 37 0.29 -0.59 -1.22
C ASN A 37 0.60 -2.06 -1.55
N ALA A 38 1.47 -2.71 -0.79
CA ALA A 38 1.79 -4.13 -0.93
C ALA A 38 0.56 -5.00 -0.67
N ASN A 39 -0.20 -4.73 0.39
CA ASN A 39 -1.44 -5.43 0.71
C ASN A 39 -2.51 -5.24 -0.38
N ALA A 40 -2.63 -4.03 -0.93
CA ALA A 40 -3.55 -3.76 -2.04
C ALA A 40 -3.15 -4.51 -3.32
N ALA A 41 -1.86 -4.68 -3.59
CA ALA A 41 -1.36 -5.48 -4.70
C ALA A 41 -1.63 -6.98 -4.51
N MET A 42 -1.36 -7.50 -3.31
CA MET A 42 -1.60 -8.91 -2.96
C MET A 42 -3.08 -9.27 -2.99
N GLY A 43 -3.96 -8.39 -2.50
CA GLY A 43 -5.42 -8.58 -2.57
C GLY A 43 -5.94 -8.63 -4.02
N LYS A 44 -5.32 -7.88 -4.94
CA LYS A 44 -5.64 -7.96 -6.37
C LYS A 44 -5.14 -9.26 -7.00
N ALA A 45 -3.93 -9.70 -6.65
CA ALA A 45 -3.37 -10.95 -7.15
C ALA A 45 -4.24 -12.17 -6.78
N ASN A 46 -4.67 -12.27 -5.51
CA ASN A 46 -5.55 -13.34 -5.06
C ASN A 46 -6.92 -13.34 -5.77
N ARG A 47 -7.43 -12.16 -6.14
CA ARG A 47 -8.71 -12.03 -6.85
C ARG A 47 -8.62 -12.49 -8.31
N VAL A 48 -7.44 -12.38 -8.92
CA VAL A 48 -7.19 -12.87 -10.28
C VAL A 48 -7.07 -14.39 -10.27
N ASP A 49 -6.36 -14.97 -9.30
CA ASP A 49 -6.24 -16.43 -9.14
C ASP A 49 -7.61 -17.11 -8.98
N GLN A 50 -8.47 -16.57 -8.11
CA GLN A 50 -9.82 -17.12 -7.89
C GLN A 50 -10.71 -17.08 -9.15
N ARG A 51 -10.50 -16.12 -10.05
CA ARG A 51 -11.28 -16.02 -11.29
C ARG A 51 -10.83 -17.01 -12.36
N GLN A 52 -9.60 -17.52 -12.28
CA GLN A 52 -9.06 -18.49 -13.24
C GLN A 52 -9.33 -19.94 -12.88
N ARG A 53 -9.81 -20.22 -11.66
CA ARG A 53 -10.14 -21.60 -11.27
C ARG A 53 -11.40 -22.04 -12.03
N PRO A 54 -11.32 -23.08 -12.89
CA PRO A 54 -12.49 -23.58 -13.58
C PRO A 54 -13.51 -24.06 -12.54
N ARG A 55 -14.78 -23.68 -12.71
CA ARG A 55 -15.89 -24.23 -11.92
C ARG A 55 -15.94 -25.72 -12.19
N VAL A 56 -15.41 -26.52 -11.28
CA VAL A 56 -15.53 -27.97 -11.33
C VAL A 56 -17.01 -28.29 -11.13
N TYR A 57 -17.71 -28.61 -12.21
CA TYR A 57 -19.08 -29.12 -12.13
C TYR A 57 -19.00 -30.50 -11.49
N ARG A 58 -19.47 -30.62 -10.24
CA ARG A 58 -19.59 -31.91 -9.56
C ARG A 58 -20.81 -32.61 -10.15
N ALA A 59 -20.57 -33.68 -10.91
CA ALA A 59 -21.59 -34.59 -11.41
C ALA A 59 -22.19 -35.42 -10.26
#